data_AF-A0A535SP31-F1
#
_entry.id   AF-A0A535SP31-F1
#
_cell.length_a   1.000
_cell.length_b   1.000
_cell.length_c   1.000
_cell.angle_alpha   90.00
_cell.angle_beta   90.00
_cell.angle_gamma   90.00
#
_symmetry.space_group_name_H-M   'P 1'
#
loop_
_entity.id
_entity.type
_entity.pdbx_description
1 polymer ?
#
loop_
_entity_poly.entity_id
_entity_poly.type
_entity_poly.pdbx_seq_one_letter_code
_entity_poly.pdbx_strand_id
1 'polypeptide(L)' 'NRDQTVAEAERLGAQVLRQEDTKWTRSALIRDPQGAEFTASQFTPPSG' A
#
# COMPACT_ATOMS: atom_id res chain seq x y z
N ASN A 1 2.17 8.88 -2.20
CA ASN A 1 2.96 8.28 -1.10
C ASN A 1 2.21 7.01 -0.69
N ARG A 2 2.85 5.83 -0.75
CA ARG A 2 2.22 4.52 -0.47
C ARG A 2 1.62 4.47 0.93
N ASP A 3 2.34 4.99 1.93
CA ASP A 3 1.92 4.95 3.33
C ASP A 3 0.67 5.82 3.58
N GLN A 4 0.60 6.97 2.89
CA GLN A 4 -0.60 7.82 2.93
C GLN A 4 -1.81 7.14 2.27
N THR A 5 -1.61 6.42 1.15
CA THR A 5 -2.67 5.65 0.50
C THR A 5 -3.19 4.55 1.42
N VAL A 6 -2.31 3.85 2.14
CA VAL A 6 -2.69 2.83 3.12
C VAL A 6 -3.52 3.43 4.26
N ALA A 7 -3.04 4.51 4.87
CA ALA A 7 -3.73 5.15 5.99
C ALA A 7 -5.14 5.64 5.58
N GLU A 8 -5.28 6.18 4.37
CA GLU A 8 -6.57 6.62 3.86
C GLU A 8 -7.51 5.45 3.54
N ALA A 9 -6.97 4.36 2.99
CA ALA A 9 -7.75 3.15 2.72
C ALA A 9 -8.29 2.54 4.02
N GLU A 10 -7.47 2.44 5.06
CA GLU A 10 -7.90 1.99 6.40
C GLU A 10 -8.99 2.90 6.98
N ARG A 11 -8.84 4.23 6.85
CA ARG A 11 -9.85 5.21 7.27
C ARG A 11 -11.20 5.02 6.55
N LEU A 12 -11.18 4.58 5.30
CA LEU A 12 -12.35 4.29 4.48
C LEU A 12 -12.90 2.86 4.69
N GLY A 13 -12.31 2.08 5.60
CA GLY A 13 -12.77 0.74 5.98
C GLY A 13 -12.11 -0.40 5.21
N ALA A 14 -11.10 -0.12 4.38
CA ALA A 14 -10.31 -1.17 3.75
C ALA A 14 -9.34 -1.82 4.75
N GLN A 15 -8.89 -3.03 4.42
CA GLN A 15 -7.91 -3.79 5.18
C GLN A 15 -6.60 -3.93 4.41
N VAL A 16 -5.47 -3.74 5.09
CA VAL A 16 -4.15 -4.09 4.55
C VAL A 16 -3.91 -5.58 4.71
N LEU A 17 -3.73 -6.29 3.60
CA LEU A 17 -3.47 -7.74 3.59
C LEU A 17 -1.98 -8.06 3.64
N ARG A 18 -1.16 -7.25 2.97
CA ARG A 18 0.31 -7.42 2.91
C ARG A 18 0.98 -6.08 2.68
N GLN A 19 2.17 -5.92 3.24
CA GLN A 19 3.09 -4.84 2.90
C GLN A 19 4.46 -5.42 2.61
N GLU A 20 5.16 -4.84 1.63
CA GLU A 20 6.52 -5.21 1.27
C GLU A 20 7.32 -3.95 0.96
N ASP A 21 8.44 -3.82 1.66
CA ASP A 21 9.38 -2.73 1.46
C ASP A 21 10.70 -3.34 0.97
N THR A 22 11.06 -3.03 -0.27
CA THR A 22 12.30 -3.44 -0.91
C THR A 22 13.23 -2.24 -1.04
N LYS A 23 14.47 -2.51 -1.49
CA LYS A 23 15.45 -1.46 -1.79
C LYS A 23 14.96 -0.40 -2.80
N TRP A 24 14.01 -0.75 -3.67
CA TRP A 24 13.59 0.09 -4.79
C TRP A 24 12.10 0.46 -4.77
N THR A 25 11.29 -0.28 -4.01
CA THR A 25 9.84 -0.20 -4.10
C THR A 25 9.24 -0.48 -2.75
N ARG A 26 8.23 0.30 -2.38
CA ARG A 26 7.29 0.00 -1.31
C ARG A 26 5.95 -0.37 -1.91
N SER A 27 5.37 -1.49 -1.48
CA SER A 27 4.07 -1.95 -1.97
C SER A 27 3.14 -2.37 -0.83
N ALA A 28 1.83 -2.20 -1.01
CA ALA A 28 0.82 -2.73 -0.11
C ALA A 28 -0.33 -3.33 -0.92
N LEU A 29 -0.80 -4.50 -0.49
CA LEU A 29 -2.02 -5.13 -0.97
C LEU A 29 -3.15 -4.75 -0.01
N ILE A 30 -4.19 -4.13 -0.53
CA ILE A 30 -5.33 -3.59 0.20
C ILE A 30 -6.60 -4.27 -0.31
N ARG A 31 -7.52 -4.60 0.59
CA ARG A 31 -8.86 -5.11 0.24
C ARG A 31 -9.93 -4.16 0.77
N ASP A 32 -10.85 -3.73 -0.08
CA ASP A 32 -11.97 -2.88 0.34
C ASP A 32 -13.07 -3.70 1.06
N PRO A 33 -14.08 -3.04 1.67
CA PRO A 33 -15.20 -3.75 2.31
C PRO A 33 -16.04 -4.62 1.37
N GLN A 34 -15.99 -4.36 0.06
CA GLN A 34 -16.72 -5.13 -0.96
C GLN A 34 -15.90 -6.35 -1.44
N GLY A 35 -14.66 -6.49 -0.99
CA GLY A 35 -13.76 -7.59 -1.32
C GLY A 35 -12.84 -7.34 -2.51
N ALA A 36 -12.85 -6.14 -3.12
CA ALA A 36 -11.96 -5.83 -4.22
C ALA A 36 -10.52 -5.60 -3.72
N GLU A 37 -9.54 -6.14 -4.45
CA GLU A 37 -8.12 -6.05 -4.10
C GLU A 37 -7.39 -5.02 -4.95
N PHE A 38 -6.57 -4.20 -4.31
CA PHE A 38 -5.80 -3.13 -4.92
C PHE A 38 -4.35 -3.18 -4.45
N THR A 39 -3.42 -2.86 -5.35
CA THR A 39 -1.99 -2.72 -5.01
C THR A 39 -1.59 -1.26 -5.03
N ALA A 40 -1.20 -0.71 -3.88
CA ALA A 40 -0.55 0.59 -3.79
C ALA A 40 0.97 0.39 -3.89
N SER A 41 1.59 0.87 -4.96
CA SER A 41 3.04 0.75 -5.18
C SER A 41 3.68 2.12 -5.32
N GLN A 42 4.84 2.30 -4.71
CA GLN A 42 5.66 3.50 -4.82
C GLN A 42 7.10 3.10 -5.12
N PHE A 43 7.66 3.68 -6.18
CA PHE A 43 9.08 3.63 -6.44
C PHE A 43 9.83 4.48 -5.41
N THR A 44 10.79 3.87 -4.70
CA THR A 44 11.65 4.46 -3.68
C THR A 44 13.09 4.08 -3.98
N PRO A 45 13.79 4.78 -4.90
CA PRO A 45 15.18 4.48 -5.18
C PRO A 45 16.03 4.71 -3.92
N PRO A 46 17.11 3.92 -3.71
CA PRO A 46 18.07 4.21 -2.67
C PRO A 46 18.63 5.60 -2.92
N SER A 47 18.69 6.42 -1.87
CA SER A 47 19.58 7.58 -1.88
C SER A 47 20.99 7.05 -2.14
N GLY A 48 21.59 7.46 -3.26
CA GLY A 48 22.99 7.18 -3.59
C GLY A 48 23.94 7.77 -2.55
#